data_AF-A0A077LY57-F1
#
_entry.id   AF-A0A077LY57-F1
#
_cell.length_a   1.000
_cell.length_b   1.000
_cell.length_c   1.000
_cell.angle_alpha   90.00
_cell.angle_beta   90.00
_cell.angle_gamma   90.00
#
_symmetry.space_group_name_H-M   'P 1'
#
loop_
_entity.id
_entity.type
_entity.pdbx_description
1 polymer ?
#
loop_
_entity_poly.entity_id
_entity_poly.type
_entity_poly.pdbx_seq_one_letter_code
_entity_poly.pdbx_strand_id
1 'polypeptide(L)'
;MSRPTSVDLSVPVDVMPEPGLLRPAIEAALAGRAWAPGPEASVAEAVRAAVAAALTPPVHPGSYAGSPDSPHTAGIPVGQAIPVAGGDGS
;
A
#
# COMPACT_ATOMS: atom_id res chain seq x y z
N MET A 1 -14.35 -18.92 -14.01
CA MET A 1 -13.92 -18.07 -15.14
C MET A 1 -12.91 -17.07 -14.61
N SER A 2 -11.71 -17.06 -15.18
CA SER A 2 -10.50 -16.46 -14.61
C SER A 2 -10.38 -14.96 -14.94
N ARG A 3 -10.07 -14.16 -13.90
CA ARG A 3 -9.74 -12.72 -13.78
C ARG A 3 -9.84 -11.79 -15.01
N PRO A 4 -10.70 -10.74 -14.95
CA PRO A 4 -10.36 -9.45 -15.53
C PRO A 4 -9.63 -8.62 -14.45
N THR A 5 -8.31 -8.55 -14.50
CA THR A 5 -7.57 -7.51 -13.74
C THR A 5 -7.04 -6.47 -14.71
N SER A 6 -7.91 -6.00 -15.60
CA SER A 6 -7.61 -4.83 -16.43
C SER A 6 -8.01 -3.59 -15.64
N VAL A 7 -7.07 -2.67 -15.46
CA VAL A 7 -7.32 -1.36 -14.86
C VAL A 7 -7.42 -0.36 -16.00
N ASP A 8 -8.51 0.41 -16.03
CA ASP A 8 -8.65 1.55 -16.93
C ASP A 8 -8.03 2.80 -16.28
N LEU A 9 -7.18 3.52 -17.01
CA LEU A 9 -6.47 4.70 -16.52
C LEU A 9 -6.78 5.89 -17.41
N SER A 10 -7.31 6.95 -16.80
CA SER A 10 -7.48 8.26 -17.43
C SER A 10 -6.40 9.22 -16.93
N VAL A 11 -5.56 9.72 -17.83
CA VAL A 11 -4.46 10.63 -17.52
C VAL A 11 -4.70 11.97 -18.21
N PRO A 12 -4.89 13.07 -17.46
CA PRO A 12 -4.97 14.39 -18.07
C PRO A 12 -3.60 14.78 -18.62
N VAL A 13 -3.58 15.27 -19.86
CA VAL A 13 -2.38 15.74 -20.56
C VAL A 13 -2.70 17.05 -21.27
N ASP A 14 -1.74 17.98 -21.23
CA ASP A 14 -1.91 19.30 -21.86
C ASP A 14 -1.79 19.26 -23.39
N VAL A 15 -1.11 18.23 -23.91
CA VAL A 15 -0.88 17.98 -25.33
C VAL A 15 -1.08 16.50 -25.61
N MET A 16 -1.59 16.15 -26.79
CA MET A 16 -1.74 14.76 -27.22
C MET A 16 -0.36 14.06 -27.23
N PRO A 17 -0.19 12.90 -26.59
CA PRO A 17 1.06 12.16 -26.61
C PRO A 17 1.28 11.51 -27.98
N GLU A 18 2.55 11.39 -28.36
CA GLU A 18 2.96 10.64 -29.54
C GLU A 18 2.84 9.13 -29.27
N PRO A 19 1.96 8.39 -29.97
CA PRO A 19 1.72 6.98 -29.68
C PRO A 19 2.98 6.11 -29.76
N GLY A 20 3.93 6.48 -30.64
CA GLY A 20 5.20 5.79 -30.81
C GLY A 20 6.15 5.93 -29.61
N LEU A 21 5.95 6.92 -28.74
CA LEU A 21 6.81 7.20 -27.59
C LEU A 21 6.25 6.69 -26.26
N LEU A 22 4.97 6.31 -26.21
CA LEU A 22 4.32 5.84 -24.97
C LEU A 22 4.96 4.56 -24.41
N ARG A 23 5.15 3.54 -25.26
CA ARG A 23 5.75 2.27 -24.83
C ARG A 23 7.16 2.45 -24.23
N PRO A 24 8.13 3.09 -24.91
CA PRO A 24 9.45 3.28 -24.34
C PRO A 24 9.45 4.18 -23.09
N ALA A 25 8.55 5.16 -23.00
CA ALA A 25 8.41 6.00 -21.81
C ALA A 25 7.92 5.17 -20.60
N ILE A 26 6.89 4.33 -20.77
CA ILE A 26 6.37 3.43 -19.74
C ILE A 26 7.47 2.46 -19.27
N GLU A 27 8.17 1.84 -20.21
CA GLU A 27 9.27 0.92 -19.89
C GLU A 27 10.41 1.62 -19.14
N ALA A 28 10.74 2.87 -19.50
CA ALA A 28 11.72 3.67 -18.76
C ALA A 28 11.25 3.97 -17.33
N ALA A 29 10.00 4.42 -17.14
CA ALA A 29 9.45 4.73 -15.82
C ALA A 29 9.39 3.49 -14.91
N LEU A 30 8.94 2.35 -15.44
CA LEU A 30 8.92 1.08 -14.71
C LEU A 30 10.33 0.60 -14.34
N ALA A 31 11.33 0.84 -15.20
CA ALA A 31 12.73 0.55 -14.92
C ALA A 31 13.41 1.60 -14.01
N GLY A 32 12.71 2.66 -13.60
CA GLY A 32 13.28 3.76 -12.82
C GLY A 32 14.30 4.62 -13.59
N ARG A 33 14.26 4.58 -14.94
CA ARG A 33 15.10 5.42 -15.79
C ARG A 33 14.42 6.77 -16.05
N ALA A 34 15.22 7.83 -16.08
CA ALA A 34 14.73 9.16 -16.42
C ALA A 34 14.19 9.22 -17.86
N TRP A 35 13.11 9.96 -18.06
CA TRP A 35 12.52 10.27 -19.36
C TRP A 35 12.39 11.78 -19.51
N ALA A 36 12.43 12.29 -20.75
CA ALA A 36 12.28 13.71 -21.01
C ALA A 36 10.89 14.20 -20.56
N PRO A 37 10.76 15.41 -19.98
CA PRO A 37 9.46 15.94 -19.58
C PRO A 37 8.54 16.11 -20.79
N GLY A 38 7.27 15.73 -20.65
CA GLY A 38 6.28 15.74 -21.72
C GLY A 38 5.05 14.90 -21.39
N PRO A 39 4.05 14.84 -22.28
CA PRO A 39 2.82 14.07 -22.05
C PRO A 39 3.10 12.57 -21.87
N GLU A 40 4.11 12.03 -22.54
CA GLU A 40 4.53 10.63 -22.36
C GLU A 40 5.07 10.34 -20.96
N ALA A 41 5.79 11.30 -20.36
CA ALA A 41 6.29 11.17 -18.99
C ALA A 41 5.13 11.12 -18.00
N SER A 42 4.10 11.96 -18.18
CA SER A 42 2.90 11.96 -17.34
C SER A 42 2.15 10.64 -17.41
N VAL A 43 1.98 10.08 -18.63
CA VAL A 43 1.34 8.77 -18.82
C VAL A 43 2.19 7.66 -18.21
N ALA A 44 3.49 7.65 -18.44
CA ALA A 44 4.41 6.65 -17.91
C ALA A 44 4.43 6.63 -16.37
N GLU A 45 4.39 7.80 -15.75
CA GLU A 45 4.33 7.94 -14.30
C GLU A 45 3.00 7.45 -13.72
N ALA A 46 1.88 7.77 -14.38
CA ALA A 46 0.56 7.27 -13.98
C ALA A 46 0.49 5.74 -14.04
N VAL A 47 1.06 5.13 -15.09
CA VAL A 47 1.16 3.67 -15.20
C VAL A 47 2.06 3.10 -14.11
N ARG A 48 3.22 3.70 -13.84
CA ARG A 48 4.12 3.28 -12.76
C ARG A 48 3.42 3.30 -11.40
N ALA A 49 2.69 4.37 -11.10
CA ALA A 49 1.92 4.50 -9.88
C ALA A 49 0.80 3.46 -9.77
N ALA A 50 0.06 3.20 -10.85
CA ALA A 50 -0.99 2.18 -10.89
C ALA A 50 -0.42 0.77 -10.66
N VAL A 51 0.73 0.44 -11.24
CA VAL A 51 1.42 -0.84 -11.02
C VAL A 51 1.88 -0.95 -9.57
N ALA A 52 2.47 0.09 -9.00
CA ALA A 52 2.90 0.10 -7.59
C ALA A 52 1.72 -0.07 -6.63
N ALA A 53 0.58 0.57 -6.92
CA ALA A 53 -0.65 0.43 -6.15
C ALA A 53 -1.21 -1.00 -6.25
N ALA A 54 -1.17 -1.63 -7.42
CA ALA A 54 -1.64 -3.01 -7.61
C ALA A 54 -0.76 -4.04 -6.88
N LEU A 55 0.53 -3.76 -6.70
CA LEU A 55 1.46 -4.60 -5.95
C LEU A 55 1.34 -4.41 -4.43
N THR A 56 0.73 -3.31 -3.98
CA THR A 56 0.51 -3.04 -2.57
C THR A 56 -0.82 -3.66 -2.15
N PRO A 57 -0.86 -4.67 -1.26
CA PRO A 57 -2.12 -5.19 -0.77
C PRO A 57 -2.89 -4.07 -0.05
N PRO A 58 -4.23 -4.01 -0.14
CA PRO A 58 -5.00 -3.04 0.61
C PRO A 58 -4.69 -3.21 2.10
N VAL A 59 -4.08 -2.18 2.70
CA VAL A 59 -4.08 -2.04 4.16
C VAL A 59 -5.53 -1.85 4.56
N HIS A 60 -6.19 -2.91 5.01
CA HIS A 60 -7.52 -2.80 5.60
C HIS A 60 -7.37 -2.04 6.92
N PRO A 61 -7.92 -0.80 7.06
CA PRO A 61 -8.02 -0.16 8.37
C PRO A 61 -9.09 -0.91 9.18
N GLY A 62 -8.67 -2.01 9.80
CA GLY A 62 -9.54 -2.95 10.50
C GLY A 62 -8.85 -4.24 10.94
N SER A 63 -7.69 -4.60 10.38
CA SER A 63 -6.99 -5.86 10.73
C SER A 63 -6.11 -5.78 11.99
N TYR A 64 -6.32 -4.80 12.87
CA TYR A 64 -5.75 -4.77 14.23
C TYR A 64 -6.80 -4.87 15.34
N ALA A 65 -8.02 -5.32 15.03
CA ALA A 65 -9.07 -5.51 16.03
C ALA A 65 -9.45 -7.00 16.12
N GLY A 66 -8.72 -7.73 16.97
CA GLY A 66 -9.22 -8.94 17.61
C GLY A 66 -8.70 -10.28 17.07
N SER A 67 -7.63 -10.78 17.69
CA SER A 67 -7.61 -12.18 18.13
C SER A 67 -7.69 -12.19 19.66
N PRO A 68 -8.89 -12.25 20.26
CA PRO A 68 -9.02 -12.95 21.52
C PRO A 68 -9.01 -14.45 21.21
N ASP A 69 -8.07 -15.14 21.85
CA ASP A 69 -8.10 -16.59 22.08
C ASP A 69 -7.66 -17.55 20.95
N SER A 70 -6.44 -18.07 21.11
CA SER A 70 -6.17 -19.49 20.91
C SER A 70 -5.11 -19.96 21.92
N PRO A 71 -5.22 -21.19 22.42
CA PRO A 71 -5.25 -21.47 23.85
C PRO A 71 -3.85 -21.82 24.38
N HIS A 72 -3.43 -21.17 25.47
CA HIS A 72 -2.39 -21.75 26.31
C HIS A 72 -3.06 -22.70 27.29
N THR A 73 -2.85 -23.99 27.07
CA THR A 73 -3.08 -25.13 27.97
C THR A 73 -3.20 -24.74 29.44
N ALA A 74 -4.33 -25.13 30.04
CA ALA A 74 -4.67 -24.96 31.44
C ALA A 74 -3.59 -25.46 32.41
N GLY A 75 -3.33 -24.68 33.47
CA GLY A 75 -2.58 -25.14 34.65
C GLY A 75 -2.16 -24.05 35.64
N ILE A 76 -2.84 -24.01 36.79
CA ILE A 76 -2.55 -23.33 38.08
C ILE A 76 -3.17 -21.93 38.33
N PRO A 77 -4.10 -21.77 39.30
CA PRO A 77 -4.69 -20.50 39.74
C PRO A 77 -4.06 -19.91 41.03
N VAL A 78 -4.43 -18.66 41.33
CA VAL A 78 -4.28 -17.85 42.57
C VAL A 78 -3.03 -16.97 42.73
N GLY A 79 -3.27 -15.66 42.92
CA GLY A 79 -2.32 -14.66 43.42
C GLY A 79 -2.45 -13.30 42.72
N GLN A 80 -3.56 -12.58 42.91
CA GLN A 80 -3.66 -11.41 43.81
C GLN A 80 -2.83 -10.18 43.36
N ALA A 81 -3.55 -9.07 43.18
CA ALA A 81 -3.10 -7.76 42.71
C ALA A 81 -2.08 -7.07 43.63
N ILE A 82 -1.21 -6.22 43.05
CA ILE A 82 -0.61 -5.10 43.80
C ILE A 82 -0.59 -3.84 42.92
N PRO A 83 -1.44 -2.83 43.19
CA PRO A 83 -1.29 -1.50 42.60
C PRO A 83 -0.18 -0.73 43.32
N VAL A 84 0.77 -0.14 42.58
CA VAL A 84 1.74 0.81 43.15
C VAL A 84 1.14 2.23 43.11
N ALA A 85 0.39 2.58 44.16
CA ALA A 85 0.06 3.96 44.49
C ALA A 85 1.17 4.52 45.40
N GLY A 86 2.05 5.35 44.86
CA GLY A 86 3.08 6.07 45.61
C GLY A 86 2.66 7.51 45.84
N GLY A 87 2.19 7.81 47.05
CA GLY A 87 1.96 9.16 47.55
C GLY A 87 1.40 9.11 48.97
N ASP A 88 2.21 9.42 49.98
CA ASP A 88 2.17 10.71 50.69
C ASP A 88 3.16 10.78 51.88
N GLY A 89 3.66 12.00 52.13
CA GLY A 89 3.94 12.60 53.43
C GLY A 89 4.95 11.99 54.42
N SER A 90 6.05 12.74 54.67
CA SER A 90 6.48 13.15 56.02
C SER A 90 7.35 14.40 55.93
#